data_AF-A0A6F8UUT2-F1
#
_entry.id   AF-A0A6F8UUT2-F1
#
_cell.length_a   1.000
_cell.length_b   1.000
_cell.length_c   1.000
_cell.angle_alpha   90.00
_cell.angle_beta   90.00
_cell.angle_gamma   90.00
#
_symmetry.space_group_name_H-M   'P 1'
#
loop_
_entity.id
_entity.type
_entity.pdbx_description
1 polymer ?
#
loop_
_entity_poly.entity_id
_entity_poly.type
_entity_poly.pdbx_seq_one_letter_code
_entity_poly.pdbx_strand_id
1 'polypeptide(L)'
;MARLLTKALLAGLAGLVIGPLLGLIWVFGLMMFDPKCGPGDSGGCAMGLLTVPVVLALPSFALFALASLIRNLWKLRPRDPAATIRKLRNWGRED
;
A
#
# COMPACT_ATOMS: atom_id res chain seq x y z
N MET A 1 18.55 3.33 -8.10
CA MET A 1 17.08 3.51 -8.03
C MET A 1 16.31 2.20 -8.23
N ALA A 2 16.72 1.30 -9.14
CA ALA A 2 16.02 0.03 -9.41
C ALA A 2 15.62 -0.76 -8.14
N ARG A 3 16.55 -0.98 -7.21
CA ARG A 3 16.28 -1.69 -5.94
C ARG A 3 15.19 -1.06 -5.08
N LEU A 4 15.02 0.27 -5.12
CA LEU A 4 13.94 0.96 -4.40
C LEU A 4 12.59 0.70 -5.04
N LEU A 5 12.54 0.77 -6.38
CA LEU A 5 11.33 0.49 -7.16
C LEU A 5 10.91 -0.97 -6.99
N THR A 6 11.83 -1.93 -7.02
CA THR A 6 11.51 -3.34 -6.80
C THR A 6 10.94 -3.59 -5.40
N LYS A 7 11.49 -2.94 -4.37
CA LYS A 7 10.97 -3.02 -2.99
C LYS A 7 9.59 -2.38 -2.85
N ALA A 8 9.35 -1.27 -3.53
CA ALA A 8 8.03 -0.63 -3.55
C ALA A 8 7.01 -1.51 -4.28
N LEU A 9 7.39 -2.10 -5.42
CA LEU A 9 6.54 -3.01 -6.19
C LEU A 9 6.19 -4.28 -5.40
N LEU A 10 7.18 -4.92 -4.76
CA LEU A 10 6.95 -6.09 -3.90
C LEU A 10 6.03 -5.76 -2.73
N ALA A 11 6.20 -4.60 -2.10
CA ALA A 11 5.31 -4.16 -1.04
C ALA A 11 3.89 -3.91 -1.58
N GLY A 12 3.76 -3.27 -2.75
CA GLY A 12 2.48 -3.10 -3.43
C GLY A 12 1.80 -4.42 -3.73
N LEU A 13 2.53 -5.41 -4.27
CA LEU A 13 2.01 -6.76 -4.53
C LEU A 13 1.51 -7.43 -3.25
N ALA A 14 2.22 -7.26 -2.13
CA ALA A 14 1.72 -7.72 -0.83
C ALA A 14 0.41 -6.99 -0.45
N GLY A 15 0.32 -5.68 -0.68
CA GLY A 15 -0.91 -4.90 -0.49
C GLY A 15 -2.07 -5.36 -1.37
N LEU A 16 -1.79 -5.81 -2.61
CA LEU A 16 -2.78 -6.36 -3.54
C LEU A 16 -3.43 -7.65 -3.02
N VAL A 17 -2.73 -8.40 -2.15
CA VAL A 17 -3.27 -9.60 -1.52
C VAL A 17 -3.90 -9.27 -0.17
N ILE A 18 -3.19 -8.52 0.68
CA ILE A 18 -3.62 -8.19 2.04
C ILE A 18 -4.92 -7.36 2.04
N GLY A 19 -5.05 -6.38 1.13
CA GLY A 19 -6.21 -5.52 1.04
C GLY A 19 -7.52 -6.28 0.80
N PRO A 20 -7.62 -7.05 -0.30
CA PRO A 20 -8.77 -7.91 -0.56
C PRO A 20 -9.05 -8.91 0.57
N LEU A 21 -8.02 -9.48 1.19
CA LEU A 21 -8.18 -10.41 2.31
C LEU A 21 -8.83 -9.74 3.53
N LEU A 22 -8.38 -8.52 3.87
CA LEU A 22 -9.00 -7.72 4.92
C LEU A 22 -10.43 -7.31 4.56
N GLY A 23 -10.69 -7.00 3.28
CA GLY A 23 -12.02 -6.75 2.75
C GLY A 23 -12.97 -7.94 2.96
N LEU A 24 -12.50 -9.16 2.67
CA LEU A 24 -13.28 -10.38 2.92
C LEU A 24 -13.59 -10.55 4.40
N ILE A 25 -12.57 -10.47 5.26
CA ILE A 25 -12.74 -10.59 6.72
C ILE A 25 -13.74 -9.55 7.23
N TRP A 26 -13.66 -8.32 6.72
CA TRP A 26 -14.57 -7.25 7.08
C TRP A 26 -16.01 -7.54 6.68
N VAL A 27 -16.26 -7.94 5.44
CA VAL A 27 -17.62 -8.27 4.96
C VAL A 27 -18.19 -9.47 5.71
N PHE A 28 -17.40 -10.52 5.92
CA PHE A 28 -17.83 -11.67 6.74
C PHE A 28 -18.16 -11.27 8.18
N GLY A 29 -17.34 -10.40 8.77
CA GLY A 29 -17.61 -9.83 10.09
C GLY A 29 -18.96 -9.12 10.12
N LEU A 30 -19.23 -8.24 9.15
CA LEU A 30 -20.50 -7.51 9.06
C LEU A 30 -21.70 -8.44 8.84
N MET A 31 -21.56 -9.46 8.00
CA MET A 31 -22.61 -10.46 7.77
C MET A 31 -23.03 -11.18 9.06
N MET A 32 -22.10 -11.44 9.97
CA MET A 32 -22.40 -12.12 11.23
C MET A 32 -23.31 -11.29 12.15
N PHE A 33 -23.30 -9.96 12.00
CA PHE A 33 -24.07 -9.04 12.84
C PHE A 33 -25.31 -8.47 12.13
N ASP A 34 -25.50 -8.72 10.82
CA ASP A 34 -26.63 -8.19 10.06
C ASP A 34 -27.68 -9.29 9.78
N PRO A 35 -28.86 -9.24 10.43
CA PRO A 35 -29.91 -10.26 10.27
C PRO A 35 -30.55 -10.26 8.88
N LYS A 36 -30.25 -9.27 8.02
CA LYS A 36 -30.73 -9.21 6.64
C LYS A 36 -29.90 -10.07 5.69
N CYS A 37 -28.67 -10.42 6.05
CA CYS A 37 -27.82 -11.28 5.25
C CYS A 37 -28.27 -12.74 5.43
N GLY A 38 -29.12 -13.23 4.51
CA GLY A 38 -29.70 -14.57 4.57
C GLY A 38 -29.75 -15.27 3.21
N PRO A 39 -30.19 -16.54 3.17
CA PRO A 39 -30.33 -17.29 1.93
C PRO A 39 -31.29 -16.57 0.97
N GLY A 40 -30.81 -16.27 -0.24
CA GLY A 40 -31.55 -15.53 -1.27
C GLY A 40 -31.10 -14.08 -1.47
N ASP A 41 -30.15 -13.57 -0.68
CA ASP A 41 -29.62 -12.22 -0.83
C ASP A 41 -28.54 -12.13 -1.93
N SER A 42 -28.98 -12.20 -3.19
CA SER A 42 -28.11 -12.24 -4.38
C SER A 42 -27.44 -10.90 -4.71
N GLY A 43 -28.01 -9.79 -4.24
CA GLY A 43 -27.60 -8.43 -4.61
C GLY A 43 -27.06 -7.59 -3.44
N GLY A 44 -27.38 -7.95 -2.21
CA GLY A 44 -26.89 -7.27 -1.01
C GLY A 44 -25.56 -7.84 -0.53
N CYS A 45 -25.59 -8.57 0.57
CA CYS A 45 -24.38 -9.00 1.26
C CYS A 45 -23.50 -9.90 0.38
N ALA A 46 -24.10 -10.77 -0.45
CA ALA A 46 -23.35 -11.63 -1.37
C ALA A 46 -22.53 -10.85 -2.41
N MET A 47 -23.09 -9.74 -2.93
CA MET A 47 -22.35 -8.84 -3.83
C MET A 47 -21.24 -8.08 -3.08
N GLY A 48 -21.48 -7.70 -1.83
CA GLY A 48 -20.44 -7.12 -0.97
C GLY A 48 -19.21 -8.02 -0.84
N LEU A 49 -19.41 -9.34 -0.79
CA LEU A 49 -18.34 -10.33 -0.66
C LEU A 49 -17.36 -10.31 -1.85
N LEU A 50 -17.82 -9.93 -3.04
CA LEU A 50 -17.00 -9.83 -4.24
C LEU A 50 -16.54 -8.39 -4.51
N THR A 51 -17.46 -7.43 -4.43
CA THR A 51 -17.20 -6.04 -4.80
C THR A 51 -16.21 -5.36 -3.86
N VAL A 52 -16.31 -5.59 -2.54
CA VAL A 52 -15.43 -4.93 -1.56
C VAL A 52 -13.98 -5.36 -1.74
N PRO A 53 -13.64 -6.66 -1.83
CA PRO A 53 -12.26 -7.08 -2.08
C PRO A 53 -11.71 -6.56 -3.42
N VAL A 54 -12.51 -6.58 -4.48
CA VAL A 54 -12.10 -6.11 -5.81
C VAL A 54 -11.80 -4.61 -5.79
N VAL A 55 -12.67 -3.80 -5.19
CA VAL A 55 -12.47 -2.36 -5.05
C VAL A 55 -11.25 -2.05 -4.18
N LEU A 56 -10.97 -2.86 -3.15
CA LEU A 56 -9.83 -2.67 -2.26
C LEU A 56 -8.48 -3.11 -2.84
N ALA A 57 -8.45 -3.89 -3.93
CA ALA A 57 -7.21 -4.41 -4.50
C ALA A 57 -6.25 -3.28 -4.93
N LEU A 58 -6.70 -2.38 -5.81
CA LEU A 58 -5.88 -1.30 -6.35
C LEU A 58 -5.48 -0.24 -5.28
N PRO A 59 -6.40 0.24 -4.43
CA PRO A 59 -6.06 1.16 -3.34
C PRO A 59 -5.03 0.57 -2.38
N SER A 60 -5.16 -0.72 -2.03
CA SER A 60 -4.24 -1.37 -1.10
C SER A 60 -2.85 -1.57 -1.71
N PHE A 61 -2.78 -1.92 -3.00
CA PHE A 61 -1.52 -1.92 -3.74
C PHE A 61 -0.85 -0.55 -3.70
N ALA A 62 -1.58 0.50 -4.05
CA ALA A 62 -1.05 1.86 -4.09
C ALA A 62 -0.55 2.29 -2.72
N LEU A 63 -1.33 2.04 -1.66
CA LEU A 63 -0.99 2.43 -0.29
C LEU A 63 0.29 1.75 0.20
N PHE A 64 0.43 0.44 -0.03
CA PHE A 64 1.63 -0.29 0.38
C PHE A 64 2.87 0.08 -0.46
N ALA A 65 2.70 0.24 -1.78
CA ALA A 65 3.79 0.66 -2.66
C ALA A 65 4.31 2.06 -2.27
N LEU A 66 3.40 3.01 -2.07
CA LEU A 66 3.73 4.38 -1.68
C LEU A 66 4.36 4.43 -0.30
N ALA A 67 3.80 3.72 0.69
CA ALA A 67 4.35 3.65 2.04
C ALA A 67 5.77 3.06 2.05
N SER A 68 6.02 2.01 1.27
CA SER A 68 7.35 1.43 1.10
C SER A 68 8.32 2.40 0.44
N LEU A 69 7.88 3.07 -0.63
CA LEU A 69 8.70 4.06 -1.33
C LEU A 69 9.09 5.22 -0.40
N ILE A 70 8.11 5.81 0.30
CA ILE A 70 8.33 6.89 1.27
C ILE A 70 9.29 6.42 2.35
N ARG A 71 9.04 5.27 3.01
CA ARG A 71 9.94 4.75 4.06
C ARG A 71 11.37 4.55 3.57
N ASN A 72 11.56 4.02 2.36
CA ASN A 72 12.89 3.79 1.83
C ASN A 72 13.59 5.11 1.44
N LEU A 73 12.86 6.09 0.90
CA LEU A 73 13.41 7.44 0.65
C LEU A 73 13.79 8.15 1.94
N TRP A 74 12.97 8.01 2.98
CA TRP A 74 13.27 8.56 4.30
C TRP A 74 14.53 7.94 4.92
N LYS A 75 14.78 6.64 4.73
CA LYS A 75 16.01 5.97 5.17
C LYS A 75 17.26 6.45 4.41
N LEU A 76 17.10 6.91 3.17
CA LEU A 76 18.19 7.47 2.37
C LEU A 76 18.45 8.95 2.69
N ARG A 77 17.61 9.60 3.50
CA ARG A 77 17.79 10.99 3.86
C ARG A 77 19.10 11.15 4.65
N PRO A 78 20.03 12.03 4.21
CA PRO A 78 21.26 12.26 4.94
C PRO A 78 20.95 12.85 6.33
N ARG A 79 21.63 12.35 7.36
CA ARG A 79 21.51 12.85 8.74
C ARG A 79 21.86 14.33 8.86
N ASP A 80 22.76 14.81 8.01
CA ASP A 80 23.15 16.22 7.94
C ASP A 80 23.01 16.76 6.50
N PRO A 81 21.86 17.36 6.16
CA PRO A 81 21.62 17.88 4.82
C PRO A 81 22.56 19.04 4.49
N ALA A 82 22.98 19.84 5.48
CA ALA A 82 23.86 20.98 5.27
C ALA A 82 25.29 20.54 4.87
N ALA A 83 25.78 19.44 5.43
CA ALA A 83 27.07 18.85 5.03
C ALA A 83 27.01 18.28 3.60
N THR A 84 25.89 17.66 3.22
CA THR A 84 25.69 17.11 1.87
C THR A 84 25.58 18.22 0.83
N ILE A 85 24.86 19.32 1.12
CA ILE A 85 24.77 20.50 0.25
C ILE A 85 26.15 21.15 0.07
N ARG A 86 26.93 21.30 1.15
CA ARG A 86 28.31 21.83 1.07
C ARG A 86 29.21 20.95 0.21
N LYS A 87 29.12 19.61 0.36
CA LYS A 87 29.87 18.66 -0.45
C LYS A 87 29.49 18.76 -1.93
N LEU A 88 28.20 18.81 -2.26
CA LEU A 88 27.71 18.97 -3.63
C LEU A 88 28.12 20.31 -4.24
N ARG A 89 28.10 21.40 -3.46
CA ARG A 89 28.53 22.73 -3.89
C ARG A 89 30.02 22.80 -4.25
N ASN A 90 30.85 22.00 -3.57
CA ASN A 90 32.28 21.95 -3.81
C ASN A 90 32.66 20.81 -4.77
N TRP A 91 31.70 20.03 -5.26
CA TRP A 91 31.94 18.92 -6.18
C TRP A 91 32.25 19.49 -7.58
N GLY A 92 33.46 19.25 -8.09
CA GLY A 92 33.96 19.82 -9.35
C GLY A 92 34.81 21.09 -9.20
N ARG A 93 35.09 21.55 -7.97
CA ARG A 93 36.21 22.44 -7.66
C ARG A 93 37.40 21.58 -7.24
N GLU A 94 38.04 20.95 -8.21
CA GLU A 94 39.38 20.39 -8.04
C GLU A 94 40.33 21.40 -8.69
N ASP A 95 41.07 22.15 -7.87
CA ASP A 95 42.29 22.86 -8.25
C ASP A 95 43.48 21.88 -8.12
#